data_AF-A0A973WPK0-F1
#
_entry.id   AF-A0A973WPK0-F1
#
_cell.length_a   1.000
_cell.length_b   1.000
_cell.length_c   1.000
_cell.angle_alpha   90.00
_cell.angle_beta   90.00
_cell.angle_gamma   90.00
#
_symmetry.space_group_name_H-M   'P 1'
#
loop_
_entity.id
_entity.type
_entity.pdbx_description
1 polymer ?
#
loop_
_entity_poly.entity_id
_entity_poly.type
_entity_poly.pdbx_seq_one_letter_code
_entity_poly.pdbx_strand_id
1 'polypeptide(L)'
;MSDTTIGRRIKQRAREDWPRRARCLVVLSLCILLPCCGAARRAIEKEAGPATETATEPATETTTAPVPAPAPETAPVAETAPAAETVNLSGALAGCRSAFPDQIAQAVARASCVIKATDLVRPLLPFPELLDRENALRKALAEQVQARAMSLLERNVQIQKLHSQLLDEERSRLPAAQADASRPPPPVSQWRQSNSESCGRLGGDSANCF
;
A
#
# COMPACT_ATOMS: atom_id res chain seq x y z
N MET A 1 -41.77 -17.65 46.82
CA MET A 1 -40.40 -18.21 46.69
C MET A 1 -40.26 -18.97 45.36
N SER A 2 -40.39 -18.30 44.20
CA SER A 2 -40.44 -19.02 42.90
C SER A 2 -39.64 -18.38 41.75
N ASP A 3 -39.26 -17.10 41.83
CA ASP A 3 -38.59 -16.40 40.72
C ASP A 3 -37.09 -16.71 40.58
N THR A 4 -36.39 -16.86 41.71
CA THR A 4 -34.93 -17.00 41.72
C THR A 4 -34.43 -18.35 41.19
N THR A 5 -35.30 -19.35 41.11
CA THR A 5 -34.96 -20.71 40.66
C THR A 5 -35.07 -20.86 39.14
N ILE A 6 -35.93 -20.08 38.48
CA ILE A 6 -36.12 -20.09 37.03
C ILE A 6 -34.93 -19.41 36.34
N GLY A 7 -34.51 -18.24 36.84
CA GLY A 7 -33.36 -17.51 36.28
C GLY A 7 -32.03 -18.28 36.35
N ARG A 8 -31.83 -19.10 37.39
CA ARG A 8 -30.64 -19.94 37.53
C ARG A 8 -30.61 -21.09 36.53
N ARG A 9 -31.75 -21.75 36.27
CA ARG A 9 -31.85 -22.84 35.27
C ARG A 9 -31.62 -22.35 33.84
N ILE A 10 -32.06 -21.14 33.49
CA ILE A 10 -31.84 -20.57 32.15
C ILE A 10 -30.35 -20.25 31.92
N LYS A 11 -29.67 -19.67 32.91
CA LYS A 11 -28.22 -19.37 32.84
C LYS A 11 -27.37 -20.63 32.74
N GLN A 12 -27.79 -21.73 33.38
CA GLN A 12 -27.04 -22.98 33.38
C GLN A 12 -27.14 -23.69 32.01
N ARG A 13 -28.33 -23.75 31.41
CA ARG A 13 -28.51 -24.30 30.04
C ARG A 13 -27.76 -23.50 28.97
N ALA A 14 -27.73 -22.17 29.08
CA ALA A 14 -27.01 -21.32 28.14
C ALA A 14 -25.48 -21.56 28.14
N ARG A 15 -24.91 -22.00 29.27
CA ARG A 15 -23.48 -22.31 29.40
C ARG A 15 -23.10 -23.64 28.77
N GLU A 16 -23.97 -24.64 28.83
CA GLU A 16 -23.68 -25.99 28.30
C GLU A 16 -23.84 -26.09 26.78
N ASP A 17 -24.71 -25.27 26.17
CA ASP A 17 -24.97 -25.27 24.73
C ASP A 17 -24.00 -24.42 23.89
N TRP A 18 -23.30 -23.47 24.52
CA TRP A 18 -22.34 -22.57 23.87
C TRP A 18 -21.20 -23.30 23.13
N PRO A 19 -20.49 -24.29 23.74
CA PRO A 19 -19.37 -24.95 23.06
C PRO A 19 -19.79 -25.77 21.84
N ARG A 20 -21.03 -26.30 21.80
CA ARG A 20 -21.55 -27.02 20.62
C ARG A 20 -21.87 -26.08 19.47
N ARG A 21 -22.51 -24.94 19.77
CA ARG A 21 -22.84 -23.91 18.76
C ARG A 21 -21.57 -23.29 18.17
N ALA A 22 -20.57 -23.01 19.00
CA ALA A 22 -19.27 -22.50 18.53
C ALA A 22 -18.57 -23.49 17.58
N ARG A 23 -18.57 -24.79 17.91
CA ARG A 23 -18.01 -25.83 17.03
C ARG A 23 -18.75 -25.93 15.70
N CYS A 24 -20.09 -25.88 15.70
CA CYS A 24 -20.87 -25.88 14.45
C CYS A 24 -20.57 -24.66 13.57
N LEU A 25 -20.40 -23.47 14.17
CA LEU A 25 -20.09 -22.25 13.43
C LEU A 25 -18.68 -22.29 12.80
N VAL A 26 -17.70 -22.85 13.50
CA VAL A 26 -16.35 -23.05 12.95
C VAL A 26 -16.36 -24.03 11.78
N VAL A 27 -17.08 -25.16 11.91
CA VAL A 27 -17.20 -26.14 10.83
C VAL A 27 -17.93 -25.54 9.62
N LEU A 28 -19.03 -24.79 9.83
CA LEU A 28 -19.74 -24.09 8.76
C LEU A 28 -18.85 -23.06 8.06
N SER A 29 -18.10 -22.26 8.82
CA SER A 29 -17.16 -21.28 8.25
C SER A 29 -16.08 -21.99 7.42
N LEU A 30 -15.52 -23.09 7.91
CA LEU A 30 -14.52 -23.87 7.19
C LEU A 30 -15.09 -24.50 5.90
N CYS A 31 -16.31 -25.03 5.94
CA CYS A 31 -17.01 -25.58 4.79
C CYS A 31 -17.37 -24.54 3.71
N ILE A 32 -17.53 -23.26 4.08
CA ILE A 32 -17.76 -22.16 3.12
C ILE A 32 -16.43 -21.70 2.49
N LEU A 33 -15.35 -21.67 3.26
CA LEU A 33 -14.04 -21.17 2.81
C LEU A 33 -13.28 -22.17 1.91
N LEU A 34 -13.41 -23.48 2.16
CA LEU A 34 -12.73 -24.53 1.39
C LEU A 34 -13.13 -24.58 -0.12
N PRO A 35 -14.42 -24.50 -0.51
CA PRO A 35 -14.79 -24.49 -1.93
C PRO A 35 -14.36 -23.20 -2.66
N CYS A 36 -14.27 -22.06 -1.97
CA CYS A 36 -13.79 -20.81 -2.57
C CYS A 36 -12.30 -20.88 -2.96
N CYS A 37 -11.48 -21.63 -2.21
CA CYS A 37 -10.07 -21.81 -2.52
C CYS A 37 -9.84 -22.72 -3.76
N GLY A 38 -10.74 -23.68 -4.01
CA GLY A 38 -10.66 -24.58 -5.15
C GLY A 38 -10.98 -23.90 -6.49
N ALA A 39 -11.95 -22.97 -6.49
CA ALA A 39 -12.34 -22.22 -7.69
C ALA A 39 -11.30 -21.17 -8.10
N ALA A 40 -10.68 -20.48 -7.13
CA ALA A 40 -9.65 -19.47 -7.40
C ALA A 40 -8.37 -20.06 -8.03
N ARG A 41 -8.01 -21.30 -7.67
CA ARG A 41 -6.80 -21.96 -8.20
C ARG A 41 -6.93 -22.39 -9.66
N ARG A 42 -8.13 -22.82 -10.09
CA ARG A 42 -8.38 -23.22 -11.49
C ARG A 42 -8.45 -22.06 -12.48
N ALA A 43 -8.70 -20.84 -12.01
CA ALA A 43 -8.64 -19.64 -12.84
C ALA A 43 -7.20 -19.23 -13.17
N ILE A 44 -6.24 -19.51 -12.29
CA ILE A 44 -4.82 -19.15 -12.47
C ILE A 44 -4.11 -20.13 -13.43
N GLU A 45 -4.48 -21.41 -13.42
CA GLU A 45 -3.87 -22.42 -14.30
C GLU A 45 -4.30 -22.32 -15.76
N LYS A 46 -5.42 -21.63 -16.07
CA LYS A 46 -5.94 -21.50 -17.44
C LYS A 46 -5.31 -20.36 -18.25
N GLU A 47 -4.61 -19.45 -17.59
CA GLU A 47 -3.94 -18.27 -18.21
C GLU A 47 -2.45 -18.52 -18.51
N ALA A 48 -1.87 -19.61 -18.01
CA ALA A 48 -0.48 -19.97 -18.31
C ALA A 48 -0.40 -20.77 -19.63
N GLY A 49 -0.49 -20.06 -20.76
CA GLY A 49 -0.13 -20.58 -22.07
C GLY A 49 1.37 -20.93 -22.17
N PRO A 50 1.77 -21.88 -23.04
CA PRO A 50 3.12 -22.42 -23.08
C PRO A 50 4.15 -21.42 -23.65
N ALA A 51 5.30 -21.33 -22.97
CA ALA A 51 6.45 -20.53 -23.36
C ALA A 51 6.96 -20.90 -24.77
N THR A 52 7.08 -19.90 -25.64
CA THR A 52 7.67 -20.02 -26.97
C THR A 52 9.05 -19.37 -26.97
N GLU A 53 10.06 -20.23 -27.16
CA GLU A 53 11.29 -20.04 -27.96
C GLU A 53 12.16 -18.78 -27.76
N THR A 54 13.28 -19.04 -27.08
CA THR A 54 14.55 -18.31 -27.19
C THR A 54 15.14 -18.47 -28.60
N ALA A 55 15.37 -17.37 -29.32
CA ALA A 55 16.40 -17.32 -30.36
C ALA A 55 16.84 -15.89 -30.72
N THR A 56 18.16 -15.72 -30.79
CA THR A 56 18.92 -14.87 -31.72
C THR A 56 19.42 -13.50 -31.23
N GLU A 57 20.70 -13.52 -30.85
CA GLU A 57 21.69 -12.42 -30.88
C GLU A 57 21.78 -11.76 -32.27
N PRO A 58 22.23 -10.50 -32.40
CA PRO A 58 23.63 -10.35 -32.80
C PRO A 58 24.39 -9.12 -32.27
N ALA A 59 25.66 -9.37 -31.96
CA ALA A 59 26.88 -8.69 -32.39
C ALA A 59 26.94 -7.15 -32.46
N THR A 60 27.87 -6.66 -31.64
CA THR A 60 28.54 -5.36 -31.65
C THR A 60 29.33 -5.11 -32.94
N GLU A 61 29.28 -3.90 -33.50
CA GLU A 61 30.43 -3.31 -34.19
C GLU A 61 30.42 -1.78 -34.16
N THR A 62 31.58 -1.22 -33.80
CA THR A 62 31.92 0.19 -33.67
C THR A 62 32.50 0.70 -35.00
N THR A 63 32.06 1.84 -35.53
CA THR A 63 32.89 2.68 -36.43
C THR A 63 32.39 4.14 -36.55
N THR A 64 33.31 5.01 -36.15
CA THR A 64 33.62 6.43 -36.40
C THR A 64 32.87 7.23 -37.50
N ALA A 65 32.50 8.47 -37.15
CA ALA A 65 31.98 9.55 -38.01
C ALA A 65 33.08 10.26 -38.84
N PRO A 66 32.74 11.02 -39.92
CA PRO A 66 32.60 12.48 -39.73
C PRO A 66 31.55 13.19 -40.64
N VAL A 67 31.22 14.44 -40.24
CA VAL A 67 30.25 15.41 -40.84
C VAL A 67 30.93 16.21 -41.99
N PRO A 68 30.22 16.80 -43.00
CA PRO A 68 29.57 18.13 -42.87
C PRO A 68 28.20 18.32 -43.61
N ALA A 69 27.49 19.40 -43.23
CA ALA A 69 26.16 19.93 -43.63
C ALA A 69 26.10 20.49 -45.11
N PRO A 70 24.96 21.03 -45.68
CA PRO A 70 23.76 21.65 -45.08
C PRO A 70 22.36 21.35 -45.70
N ALA A 71 21.33 21.89 -45.01
CA ALA A 71 19.86 21.91 -45.19
C ALA A 71 19.35 22.48 -46.56
N PRO A 72 18.04 22.56 -46.91
CA PRO A 72 16.82 22.52 -46.05
C PRO A 72 15.57 21.77 -46.61
N GLU A 73 14.55 21.56 -45.74
CA GLU A 73 13.10 21.76 -45.99
C GLU A 73 12.20 20.82 -45.14
N THR A 74 11.59 21.42 -44.12
CA THR A 74 10.17 21.39 -43.77
C THR A 74 9.39 20.06 -43.78
N ALA A 75 9.24 19.45 -42.60
CA ALA A 75 8.01 18.76 -42.18
C ALA A 75 7.96 18.70 -40.64
N PRO A 76 6.79 18.87 -39.99
CA PRO A 76 6.70 18.91 -38.54
C PRO A 76 6.83 17.48 -38.01
N VAL A 77 8.02 17.10 -37.58
CA VAL A 77 8.18 15.89 -36.77
C VAL A 77 7.56 16.23 -35.43
N ALA A 78 6.40 15.62 -35.18
CA ALA A 78 5.78 15.59 -33.87
C ALA A 78 6.85 15.11 -32.88
N GLU A 79 7.33 16.06 -32.09
CA GLU A 79 8.12 15.85 -30.89
C GLU A 79 7.37 14.80 -30.07
N THR A 80 7.91 13.59 -30.05
CA THR A 80 7.39 12.53 -29.20
C THR A 80 7.68 13.04 -27.79
N ALA A 81 6.65 13.63 -27.18
CA ALA A 81 6.68 14.06 -25.80
C ALA A 81 7.31 12.93 -24.98
N PRO A 82 8.30 13.22 -24.11
CA PRO A 82 8.88 12.21 -23.27
C PRO A 82 7.73 11.52 -22.55
N ALA A 83 7.64 10.19 -22.71
CA ALA A 83 6.66 9.37 -22.02
C ALA A 83 6.70 9.81 -20.56
N ALA A 84 5.62 10.47 -20.10
CA ALA A 84 5.50 10.87 -18.71
C ALA A 84 5.66 9.58 -17.90
N GLU A 85 6.80 9.44 -17.23
CA GLU A 85 7.06 8.30 -16.35
C GLU A 85 5.88 8.24 -15.38
N THR A 86 5.03 7.24 -15.56
CA THR A 86 3.84 7.09 -14.72
C THR A 86 4.35 6.71 -13.34
N VAL A 87 4.23 7.62 -12.39
CA VAL A 87 4.65 7.40 -11.00
C VAL A 87 3.94 6.17 -10.44
N ASN A 88 4.68 5.08 -10.23
CA ASN A 88 4.16 3.82 -9.71
C ASN A 88 4.44 3.68 -8.21
N LEU A 89 3.68 4.42 -7.40
CA LEU A 89 3.83 4.40 -5.94
C LEU A 89 3.55 3.02 -5.33
N SER A 90 2.52 2.30 -5.82
CA SER A 90 2.18 0.96 -5.31
C SER A 90 3.31 -0.06 -5.53
N GLY A 91 3.92 -0.05 -6.71
CA GLY A 91 5.08 -0.88 -7.03
C GLY A 91 6.29 -0.55 -6.15
N ALA A 92 6.61 0.73 -5.98
CA ALA A 92 7.72 1.16 -5.12
C ALA A 92 7.53 0.73 -3.66
N LEU A 93 6.33 0.94 -3.10
CA LEU A 93 6.00 0.50 -1.73
C LEU A 93 6.02 -1.01 -1.57
N ALA A 94 5.57 -1.76 -2.59
CA ALA A 94 5.69 -3.22 -2.60
C ALA A 94 7.15 -3.67 -2.59
N GLY A 95 8.00 -3.03 -3.40
CA GLY A 95 9.44 -3.26 -3.41
C GLY A 95 10.07 -3.06 -2.03
N CYS A 96 9.69 -1.99 -1.31
CA CYS A 96 10.19 -1.75 0.04
C CYS A 96 9.80 -2.86 1.03
N ARG A 97 8.57 -3.37 0.96
CA ARG A 97 8.14 -4.48 1.83
C ARG A 97 8.90 -5.77 1.54
N SER A 98 9.10 -6.08 0.26
CA SER A 98 9.83 -7.28 -0.16
C SER A 98 11.31 -7.21 0.19
N ALA A 99 11.93 -6.03 0.08
CA ALA A 99 13.35 -5.83 0.42
C ALA A 99 13.61 -5.85 1.93
N PHE A 100 12.63 -5.43 2.74
CA PHE A 100 12.75 -5.32 4.19
C PHE A 100 11.57 -6.01 4.92
N PRO A 101 11.54 -7.36 4.93
CA PRO A 101 10.43 -8.11 5.50
C PRO A 101 10.37 -8.09 7.03
N ASP A 102 11.48 -7.84 7.73
CA ASP A 102 11.47 -7.72 9.20
C ASP A 102 11.17 -6.27 9.61
N GLN A 103 9.91 -6.01 9.93
CA GLN A 103 9.44 -4.68 10.31
C GLN A 103 10.08 -4.10 11.58
N ILE A 104 10.64 -4.93 12.45
CA ILE A 104 11.28 -4.46 13.69
C ILE A 104 12.78 -4.32 13.47
N ALA A 105 13.46 -5.39 13.07
CA ALA A 105 14.91 -5.40 12.94
C ALA A 105 15.40 -4.48 11.82
N GLN A 106 14.56 -4.25 10.80
CA GLN A 106 14.90 -3.43 9.62
C GLN A 106 14.07 -2.15 9.56
N ALA A 107 13.46 -1.70 10.66
CA ALA A 107 12.50 -0.60 10.65
C ALA A 107 13.07 0.69 10.01
N VAL A 108 14.30 1.09 10.33
CA VAL A 108 14.93 2.30 9.77
C VAL A 108 15.20 2.16 8.27
N ALA A 109 15.70 1.00 7.84
CA ALA A 109 15.95 0.74 6.42
C ALA A 109 14.65 0.72 5.60
N ARG A 110 13.61 0.06 6.12
CA ARG A 110 12.27 0.02 5.53
C ARG A 110 11.66 1.41 5.45
N ALA A 111 11.72 2.19 6.53
CA ALA A 111 11.23 3.57 6.56
C ALA A 111 11.95 4.46 5.55
N SER A 112 13.27 4.34 5.44
CA SER A 112 14.07 5.08 4.45
C SER A 112 13.67 4.72 3.01
N CYS A 113 13.36 3.45 2.74
CA CYS A 113 12.84 3.03 1.44
C CYS A 113 11.45 3.63 1.17
N VAL A 114 10.54 3.57 2.14
CA VAL A 114 9.19 4.15 2.01
C VAL A 114 9.25 5.65 1.75
N ILE A 115 10.13 6.39 2.44
CA ILE A 115 10.33 7.84 2.21
C ILE A 115 10.75 8.09 0.76
N LYS A 116 11.74 7.36 0.24
CA LYS A 116 12.15 7.47 -1.17
C LYS A 116 11.02 7.12 -2.14
N ALA A 117 10.18 6.14 -1.80
CA ALA A 117 9.04 5.75 -2.61
C ALA A 117 7.95 6.85 -2.61
N THR A 118 7.70 7.49 -1.47
CA THR A 118 6.71 8.58 -1.37
C THR A 118 7.23 9.89 -1.93
N ASP A 119 8.54 10.11 -2.01
CA ASP A 119 9.15 11.27 -2.68
C ASP A 119 8.73 11.40 -4.15
N LEU A 120 8.35 10.29 -4.80
CA LEU A 120 7.77 10.30 -6.16
C LEU A 120 6.43 11.06 -6.22
N VAL A 121 5.69 11.13 -5.11
CA VAL A 121 4.41 11.84 -5.00
C VAL A 121 4.62 13.32 -4.70
N ARG A 122 5.75 13.68 -4.10
CA ARG A 122 6.03 15.03 -3.60
C ARG A 122 5.79 16.14 -4.63
N PRO A 123 6.24 16.03 -5.90
CA PRO A 123 6.00 17.07 -6.92
C PRO A 123 4.53 17.22 -7.33
N LEU A 124 3.70 16.23 -7.02
CA LEU A 124 2.30 16.16 -7.39
C LEU A 124 1.37 16.70 -6.29
N LEU A 125 1.90 16.98 -5.09
CA LEU A 125 1.12 17.44 -3.95
C LEU A 125 0.95 18.97 -4.00
N PRO A 126 -0.26 19.48 -3.73
CA PRO A 126 -0.48 20.93 -3.57
C PRO A 126 0.34 21.53 -2.41
N PHE A 127 0.57 20.73 -1.35
CA PHE A 127 1.29 21.11 -0.14
C PHE A 127 2.35 20.05 0.20
N PRO A 128 3.51 20.04 -0.49
CA PRO A 128 4.52 18.99 -0.35
C PRO A 128 5.12 18.90 1.06
N GLU A 129 5.12 19.99 1.82
CA GLU A 129 5.62 20.03 3.20
C GLU A 129 4.80 19.16 4.16
N LEU A 130 3.55 18.84 3.84
CA LEU A 130 2.74 17.90 4.61
C LEU A 130 3.31 16.49 4.53
N LEU A 131 3.74 16.06 3.34
CA LEU A 131 4.44 14.79 3.15
C LEU A 131 5.80 14.80 3.86
N ASP A 132 6.55 15.91 3.77
CA ASP A 132 7.85 16.04 4.45
C ASP A 132 7.69 15.84 5.98
N ARG A 133 6.63 16.39 6.59
CA ARG A 133 6.30 16.20 8.01
C ARG A 133 5.93 14.76 8.35
N GLU A 134 5.16 14.08 7.49
CA GLU A 134 4.86 12.65 7.67
C GLU A 134 6.13 11.80 7.61
N ASN A 135 6.98 12.05 6.61
CA ASN A 135 8.23 11.33 6.40
C ASN A 135 9.22 11.56 7.56
N ALA A 136 9.26 12.76 8.13
CA ALA A 136 10.04 13.05 9.33
C ALA A 136 9.58 12.24 10.54
N LEU A 137 8.26 12.17 10.80
CA LEU A 137 7.70 11.33 11.86
C LEU A 137 8.03 9.86 11.62
N ARG A 138 7.82 9.38 10.39
CA ARG A 138 8.07 7.98 10.01
C ARG A 138 9.52 7.57 10.30
N LYS A 139 10.49 8.44 10.02
CA LYS A 139 11.90 8.21 10.34
C LYS A 139 12.14 8.11 11.85
N ALA A 140 11.64 9.08 12.62
CA ALA A 140 11.83 9.11 14.08
C ALA A 140 11.20 7.91 14.80
N LEU A 141 10.03 7.45 14.34
CA LEU A 141 9.37 6.27 14.91
C LEU A 141 10.07 4.97 14.51
N ALA A 142 10.65 4.91 13.32
CA ALA A 142 11.41 3.74 12.89
C ALA A 142 12.64 3.49 13.78
N GLU A 143 13.34 4.55 14.18
CA GLU A 143 14.45 4.45 15.13
C GLU A 143 13.98 3.89 16.48
N GLN A 144 12.84 4.35 17.00
CA GLN A 144 12.27 3.88 18.26
C GLN A 144 11.80 2.41 18.18
N VAL A 145 11.18 2.01 17.07
CA VAL A 145 10.77 0.62 16.84
C VAL A 145 11.97 -0.31 16.76
N GLN A 146 13.00 0.06 16.01
CA GLN A 146 14.21 -0.77 15.86
C GLN A 146 14.98 -0.89 17.17
N ALA A 147 15.00 0.18 17.98
CA ALA A 147 15.53 0.18 19.34
C ALA A 147 14.63 -0.58 20.35
N ARG A 148 13.47 -1.10 19.93
CA ARG A 148 12.45 -1.75 20.78
C ARG A 148 11.91 -0.85 21.90
N ALA A 149 12.07 0.46 21.76
CA ALA A 149 11.51 1.46 22.67
C ALA A 149 10.01 1.69 22.40
N MET A 150 9.54 1.32 21.21
CA MET A 150 8.14 1.44 20.79
C MET A 150 7.69 0.19 20.05
N SER A 151 6.43 -0.22 20.22
CA SER A 151 5.85 -1.32 19.46
C SER A 151 5.48 -0.91 18.04
N LEU A 152 5.43 -1.87 17.11
CA LEU A 152 4.94 -1.62 15.74
C LEU A 152 3.50 -1.07 15.72
N LEU A 153 2.65 -1.56 16.62
CA LEU A 153 1.27 -1.12 16.74
C LEU A 153 1.18 0.34 17.14
N GLU A 154 1.96 0.73 18.15
CA GLU A 154 2.02 2.11 18.63
C GLU A 154 2.55 3.05 17.54
N ARG A 155 3.60 2.65 16.82
CA ARG A 155 4.10 3.38 15.64
C ARG A 155 3.01 3.60 14.60
N ASN A 156 2.21 2.57 14.30
CA ASN A 156 1.14 2.68 13.31
C ASN A 156 0.01 3.62 13.76
N VAL A 157 -0.35 3.59 15.06
CA VAL A 157 -1.32 4.54 15.63
C VAL A 157 -0.82 5.97 15.51
N GLN A 158 0.46 6.22 15.80
CA GLN A 158 1.02 7.57 15.70
C GLN A 158 1.05 8.09 14.26
N ILE A 159 1.41 7.25 13.29
CA ILE A 159 1.39 7.63 11.87
C ILE A 159 -0.04 7.84 11.36
N GLN A 160 -0.97 6.95 11.69
CA GLN A 160 -2.38 7.10 11.33
C GLN A 160 -2.96 8.41 11.87
N LYS A 161 -2.66 8.73 13.14
CA LYS A 161 -3.08 10.00 13.76
C LYS A 161 -2.49 11.22 13.05
N LEU A 162 -1.20 11.20 12.71
CA LEU A 162 -0.60 12.30 11.97
C LEU A 162 -1.19 12.40 10.56
N HIS A 163 -1.35 11.29 9.85
CA HIS A 163 -1.87 11.26 8.49
C HIS A 163 -3.26 11.89 8.41
N SER A 164 -4.19 11.53 9.31
CA SER A 164 -5.51 12.14 9.35
C SER A 164 -5.46 13.65 9.59
N GLN A 165 -4.60 14.11 10.50
CA GLN A 165 -4.40 15.54 10.76
C GLN A 165 -3.88 16.29 9.52
N LEU A 166 -2.96 15.68 8.77
CA LEU A 166 -2.43 16.26 7.54
C LEU A 166 -3.49 16.36 6.44
N LEU A 167 -4.40 15.38 6.33
CA LEU A 167 -5.49 15.43 5.37
C LEU A 167 -6.53 16.50 5.71
N ASP A 168 -6.82 16.69 6.99
CA ASP A 168 -7.70 17.78 7.44
C ASP A 168 -7.07 19.14 7.20
N GLU A 169 -5.76 19.26 7.46
CA GLU A 169 -4.96 20.45 7.16
C GLU A 169 -4.95 20.75 5.65
N GLU A 170 -4.65 19.76 4.80
CA GLU A 170 -4.75 19.88 3.33
C GLU A 170 -6.12 20.38 2.91
N ARG A 171 -7.20 19.76 3.39
CA ARG A 171 -8.59 20.14 3.05
C ARG A 171 -8.91 21.58 3.45
N SER A 172 -8.43 22.01 4.62
CA SER A 172 -8.66 23.38 5.10
C SER A 172 -7.90 24.46 4.31
N ARG A 173 -6.79 24.09 3.67
CA ARG A 173 -5.97 24.99 2.84
C ARG A 173 -6.46 25.03 1.38
N LEU A 174 -7.19 24.01 0.93
CA LEU A 174 -7.73 23.96 -0.41
C LEU A 174 -8.88 24.97 -0.59
N PRO A 175 -8.84 25.80 -1.65
CA PRO A 175 -10.00 26.62 -2.02
C PRO A 175 -11.22 25.74 -2.31
N ALA A 176 -12.40 26.15 -1.86
CA ALA A 176 -13.65 25.40 -2.06
C ALA A 176 -13.89 25.02 -3.54
N ALA A 177 -13.58 25.92 -4.48
CA ALA A 177 -13.73 25.67 -5.92
C ALA A 177 -12.71 24.69 -6.52
N GLN A 178 -11.52 24.55 -5.92
CA GLN A 178 -10.48 23.61 -6.38
C GLN A 178 -10.68 22.20 -5.80
N ALA A 179 -11.33 22.09 -4.64
CA ALA A 179 -11.68 20.80 -4.05
C ALA A 179 -12.69 20.03 -4.93
N ASP A 180 -13.58 20.72 -5.64
CA ASP A 180 -14.63 20.12 -6.46
C ASP A 180 -14.23 19.88 -7.93
N ALA A 181 -13.26 20.64 -8.46
CA ALA A 181 -13.02 20.72 -9.91
C ALA A 181 -11.85 19.86 -10.44
N SER A 182 -11.06 19.19 -9.61
CA SER A 182 -9.91 18.41 -10.09
C SER A 182 -9.76 17.09 -9.34
N ARG A 183 -9.99 15.98 -10.05
CA ARG A 183 -9.65 14.65 -9.54
C ARG A 183 -8.12 14.59 -9.33
N PRO A 184 -7.64 14.30 -8.12
CA PRO A 184 -6.20 14.21 -7.86
C PRO A 184 -5.56 13.10 -8.70
N PRO A 185 -4.28 13.26 -9.09
CA PRO A 185 -3.52 12.19 -9.74
C PRO A 185 -3.60 10.87 -8.96
N PRO A 186 -3.56 9.70 -9.62
CA PRO A 186 -3.64 8.41 -8.93
C PRO A 186 -2.63 8.22 -7.78
N PRO A 187 -1.34 8.62 -7.91
CA PRO A 187 -0.38 8.49 -6.80
C PRO A 187 -0.74 9.35 -5.59
N VAL A 188 -1.27 10.54 -5.82
CA VAL A 188 -1.77 11.43 -4.76
C VAL A 188 -2.99 10.81 -4.08
N SER A 189 -3.93 10.28 -4.88
CA SER A 189 -5.09 9.57 -4.36
C SER A 189 -4.69 8.36 -3.50
N GLN A 190 -3.68 7.62 -3.93
CA GLN A 190 -3.16 6.46 -3.21
C GLN A 190 -2.50 6.87 -1.89
N TRP A 191 -1.67 7.91 -1.89
CA TRP A 191 -1.08 8.44 -0.66
C TRP A 191 -2.15 8.90 0.33
N ARG A 192 -3.18 9.64 -0.12
CA ARG A 192 -4.31 10.06 0.74
C ARG A 192 -5.15 8.91 1.31
N GLN A 193 -5.10 7.73 0.68
CA GLN A 193 -5.78 6.52 1.15
C GLN A 193 -4.89 5.63 2.02
N SER A 194 -3.62 6.00 2.19
CA SER A 194 -2.70 5.27 3.06
C SER A 194 -3.01 5.52 4.53
N ASN A 195 -2.41 4.70 5.40
CA ASN A 195 -2.45 4.86 6.85
C ASN A 195 -3.87 5.02 7.41
N SER A 196 -4.82 4.32 6.80
CA SER A 196 -6.21 4.32 7.22
C SER A 196 -6.36 3.78 8.66
N GLU A 197 -7.52 3.99 9.27
CA GLU A 197 -7.78 3.59 10.65
C GLU A 197 -7.48 2.11 10.94
N SER A 198 -7.59 1.25 9.93
CA SER A 198 -7.28 -0.17 10.06
C SER A 198 -5.80 -0.44 10.33
N CYS A 199 -4.88 0.47 9.95
CA CYS A 199 -3.45 0.36 10.22
C CYS A 199 -3.10 0.38 11.70
N GLY A 200 -3.87 1.14 12.50
CA GLY A 200 -3.77 1.14 13.95
C GLY A 200 -4.29 -0.16 14.60
N ARG A 201 -4.83 -1.11 13.82
CA ARG A 201 -5.38 -2.38 14.30
C ARG A 201 -4.68 -3.61 13.71
N LEU A 202 -4.17 -3.53 12.49
CA LEU A 202 -3.77 -4.71 11.69
C LEU A 202 -2.29 -5.11 11.78
N GLY A 203 -1.41 -4.36 12.46
CA GLY A 203 0.04 -4.59 12.37
C GLY A 203 0.60 -4.25 10.97
N GLY A 204 1.85 -3.81 10.89
CA GLY A 204 2.37 -2.98 9.79
C GLY A 204 2.72 -3.63 8.44
N ASP A 205 2.08 -4.73 8.05
CA ASP A 205 2.33 -5.40 6.75
C ASP A 205 1.18 -5.34 5.74
N SER A 206 0.16 -4.53 6.01
CA SER A 206 -0.86 -4.27 4.99
C SER A 206 -0.31 -3.35 3.89
N ALA A 207 -0.85 -3.49 2.67
CA ALA A 207 -0.37 -2.77 1.50
C ALA A 207 -0.36 -1.23 1.66
N ASN A 208 -1.18 -0.71 2.56
CA ASN A 208 -1.43 0.72 2.77
C ASN A 208 -0.97 1.21 4.15
N CYS A 209 -0.33 0.37 4.98
CA CYS A 209 0.17 0.74 6.31
C CYS A 209 1.69 0.87 6.30
N PHE A 210 2.18 2.05 5.93
CA PHE A 210 3.62 2.27 5.73
C PHE A 210 4.18 3.43 6.52
#